data_AF-A0A5K7ZBA3-F1
#
_entry.id   AF-A0A5K7ZBA3-F1
#
_cell.length_a   1.000
_cell.length_b   1.000
_cell.length_c   1.000
_cell.angle_alpha   90.00
_cell.angle_beta   90.00
_cell.angle_gamma   90.00
#
_symmetry.space_group_name_H-M   'P 1'
#
loop_
_entity.id
_entity.type
_entity.pdbx_description
1 polymer ?
#
loop_
_entity_poly.entity_id
_entity_poly.type
_entity_poly.pdbx_seq_one_letter_code
_entity_poly.pdbx_strand_id
1 'polypeptide(L)'
;MTHEDAGHYAAKHPNAKTDSAIAAAIEEKQTDGRITCAAAHAIASKLDCSPNTVGVNIDLLEMRIAKCQLGLFGHGSVKGKTVAKASLVAGELETAIRAAMDGDRITCKAAWDVAERLNLKRLDVACACEALEVKIGQCQLGAFGS
;
A
#
# COMPACT_ATOMS: atom_id res chain seq x y z
N MET A 1 -13.28 -4.90 -2.69
CA MET A 1 -13.33 -4.66 -4.14
C MET A 1 -13.71 -5.96 -4.81
N THR A 2 -14.96 -6.08 -5.23
CA THR A 2 -15.42 -7.20 -6.04
C THR A 2 -14.83 -7.07 -7.45
N HIS A 3 -14.99 -8.09 -8.29
CA HIS A 3 -14.58 -8.03 -9.70
C HIS A 3 -15.34 -6.95 -10.51
N GLU A 4 -16.38 -6.34 -9.93
CA GLU A 4 -17.34 -5.46 -10.58
C GLU A 4 -16.83 -4.02 -10.79
N ASP A 5 -15.78 -3.61 -10.06
CA ASP A 5 -15.16 -2.27 -10.22
C ASP A 5 -14.02 -2.25 -11.26
N ALA A 6 -13.72 -3.37 -11.91
CA ALA A 6 -12.64 -3.45 -12.89
C ALA A 6 -12.97 -2.62 -14.14
N GLY A 7 -12.23 -1.53 -14.37
CA GLY A 7 -12.46 -0.60 -15.48
C GLY A 7 -13.26 0.66 -15.12
N HIS A 8 -13.52 0.90 -13.83
CA HIS A 8 -14.15 2.13 -13.34
C HIS A 8 -13.40 2.77 -12.15
N TYR A 9 -12.09 2.54 -12.02
CA TYR A 9 -11.27 3.09 -10.95
C TYR A 9 -11.13 4.62 -11.05
N ALA A 10 -11.15 5.19 -12.26
CA ALA A 10 -11.11 6.63 -12.48
C ALA A 10 -12.31 7.35 -11.86
N ALA A 11 -13.45 6.67 -11.69
CA ALA A 11 -14.67 7.24 -11.10
C ALA A 11 -14.48 7.67 -9.64
N LYS A 12 -13.45 7.16 -8.95
CA LYS A 12 -13.06 7.62 -7.61
C LYS A 12 -12.56 9.08 -7.61
N HIS A 13 -12.12 9.58 -8.76
CA HIS A 13 -11.43 10.86 -8.90
C HIS A 13 -12.06 11.73 -10.01
N PRO A 14 -13.35 12.11 -9.92
CA PRO A 14 -14.09 12.72 -11.03
C PRO A 14 -13.52 14.06 -11.53
N ASN A 15 -12.74 14.75 -10.70
CA ASN A 15 -12.13 16.04 -11.04
C ASN A 15 -10.61 15.96 -11.26
N ALA A 16 -10.01 14.77 -11.10
CA ALA A 16 -8.58 14.60 -11.30
C ALA A 16 -8.26 14.36 -12.78
N LYS A 17 -7.05 14.75 -13.17
CA LYS A 17 -6.52 14.48 -14.51
C LYS A 17 -5.21 13.75 -14.37
N THR A 18 -4.95 12.86 -15.31
CA THR A 18 -3.71 12.11 -15.37
C THR A 18 -2.55 13.07 -15.62
N ASP A 19 -1.49 12.95 -14.83
CA ASP A 19 -0.22 13.62 -15.05
C ASP A 19 0.57 12.80 -16.08
N SER A 20 0.97 13.43 -17.19
CA SER A 20 1.62 12.73 -18.30
C SER A 20 2.96 12.10 -17.92
N ALA A 21 3.73 12.71 -17.02
CA ALA A 21 5.02 12.18 -16.60
C ALA A 21 4.84 10.95 -15.69
N ILE A 22 3.87 11.03 -14.77
CA ILE A 22 3.52 9.89 -13.90
C ILE A 22 2.94 8.75 -14.74
N ALA A 23 2.04 9.05 -15.68
CA ALA A 23 1.44 8.04 -16.55
C ALA A 23 2.47 7.29 -17.39
N ALA A 24 3.37 8.02 -18.04
CA ALA A 24 4.45 7.41 -18.82
C ALA A 24 5.33 6.49 -17.95
N ALA A 25 5.65 6.92 -16.72
CA ALA A 25 6.43 6.11 -15.79
C ALA A 25 5.66 4.86 -15.30
N ILE A 26 4.34 4.95 -15.12
CA ILE A 26 3.50 3.79 -14.78
C ILE A 26 3.47 2.79 -15.95
N GLU A 27 3.23 3.27 -17.18
CA GLU A 27 3.20 2.44 -18.38
C GLU A 27 4.52 1.70 -18.64
N GLU A 28 5.65 2.34 -18.35
CA GLU A 28 6.98 1.71 -18.48
C GLU A 28 7.20 0.57 -17.46
N LYS A 29 6.55 0.63 -16.30
CA LYS A 29 6.79 -0.30 -15.18
C LYS A 29 5.69 -1.33 -14.96
N GLN A 30 4.52 -1.14 -15.57
CA GLN A 30 3.41 -2.07 -15.43
C GLN A 30 3.64 -3.37 -16.22
N THR A 31 2.93 -4.41 -15.83
CA THR A 31 2.79 -5.64 -16.60
C THR A 31 1.33 -6.08 -16.53
N ASP A 32 0.70 -6.26 -17.69
CA ASP A 32 -0.71 -6.63 -17.83
C ASP A 32 -1.68 -5.76 -17.00
N GLY A 33 -1.49 -4.43 -17.06
CA GLY A 33 -2.33 -3.46 -16.35
C GLY A 33 -2.13 -3.46 -14.83
N ARG A 34 -1.02 -4.03 -14.36
CA ARG A 34 -0.67 -4.11 -12.93
C ARG A 34 0.70 -3.53 -12.66
N ILE A 35 0.81 -2.73 -11.60
CA ILE A 35 2.07 -2.18 -11.12
C ILE A 35 2.32 -2.58 -9.67
N THR A 36 3.56 -2.92 -9.32
CA THR A 36 3.87 -3.31 -7.93
C THR A 36 3.86 -2.10 -7.01
N CYS A 37 3.49 -2.29 -5.73
CA CYS A 37 3.58 -1.24 -4.71
C CYS A 37 5.00 -0.66 -4.62
N ALA A 38 6.03 -1.50 -4.76
CA ALA A 38 7.42 -1.06 -4.80
C ALA A 38 7.72 -0.14 -6.00
N ALA A 39 7.29 -0.53 -7.21
CA ALA A 39 7.49 0.27 -8.41
C ALA A 39 6.74 1.61 -8.35
N ALA A 40 5.50 1.62 -7.86
CA ALA A 40 4.73 2.86 -7.69
C ALA A 40 5.39 3.84 -6.72
N HIS A 41 5.93 3.35 -5.59
CA HIS A 41 6.70 4.20 -4.67
C HIS A 41 8.03 4.67 -5.27
N ALA A 42 8.70 3.86 -6.09
CA ALA A 42 9.90 4.27 -6.80
C ALA A 42 9.62 5.41 -7.80
N ILE A 43 8.46 5.38 -8.47
CA ILE A 43 7.99 6.48 -9.34
C ILE A 43 7.77 7.74 -8.51
N ALA A 44 7.06 7.64 -7.37
CA ALA A 44 6.81 8.77 -6.47
C ALA A 44 8.12 9.44 -6.03
N SER A 45 9.10 8.62 -5.63
CA SER A 45 10.42 9.12 -5.24
C SER A 45 11.20 9.75 -6.41
N LYS A 46 11.16 9.14 -7.60
CA LYS A 46 11.86 9.64 -8.79
C LYS A 46 11.32 10.97 -9.29
N LEU A 47 10.00 11.17 -9.18
CA LEU A 47 9.29 12.35 -9.69
C LEU A 47 9.01 13.40 -8.60
N ASP A 48 9.56 13.21 -7.39
CA ASP A 48 9.37 14.10 -6.24
C ASP A 48 7.88 14.43 -5.97
N CYS A 49 7.03 13.40 -5.98
CA CYS A 49 5.60 13.54 -5.74
C CYS A 49 5.12 12.57 -4.65
N SER A 50 3.90 12.79 -4.16
CA SER A 50 3.36 11.92 -3.12
C SER A 50 3.00 10.53 -3.68
N PRO A 51 3.16 9.43 -2.92
CA PRO A 51 2.68 8.12 -3.32
C PRO A 51 1.18 8.12 -3.65
N ASN A 52 0.38 8.94 -2.95
CA ASN A 52 -1.04 9.08 -3.23
C ASN A 52 -1.30 9.64 -4.63
N THR A 53 -0.50 10.62 -5.07
CA THR A 53 -0.57 11.17 -6.44
C THR A 53 -0.33 10.08 -7.49
N VAL A 54 0.64 9.20 -7.26
CA VAL A 54 0.87 8.04 -8.14
C VAL A 54 -0.32 7.07 -8.09
N GLY A 55 -0.87 6.81 -6.90
CA GLY A 55 -2.08 6.01 -6.71
C GLY A 55 -3.29 6.50 -7.52
N VAL A 56 -3.56 7.81 -7.46
CA VAL A 56 -4.62 8.46 -8.25
C VAL A 56 -4.39 8.25 -9.75
N ASN A 57 -3.15 8.40 -10.23
CA ASN A 57 -2.84 8.16 -11.64
C ASN A 57 -3.02 6.69 -12.05
N ILE A 58 -2.70 5.73 -11.16
CA ILE A 58 -2.96 4.30 -11.39
C ILE A 58 -4.47 4.05 -11.55
N ASP A 59 -5.30 4.65 -10.67
CA ASP A 59 -6.75 4.56 -10.77
C ASP A 59 -7.27 5.21 -12.08
N LEU A 60 -6.78 6.40 -12.45
CA LEU A 60 -7.16 7.11 -13.67
C LEU A 60 -6.77 6.37 -14.96
N LEU A 61 -5.72 5.54 -14.91
CA LEU A 61 -5.29 4.68 -16.01
C LEU A 61 -6.00 3.31 -16.02
N GLU A 62 -6.99 3.11 -15.14
CA GLU A 62 -7.71 1.85 -14.99
C GLU A 62 -6.81 0.65 -14.66
N MET A 63 -5.69 0.91 -13.97
CA MET A 63 -4.70 -0.09 -13.58
C MET A 63 -4.83 -0.52 -12.12
N ARG A 64 -4.16 -1.61 -11.75
CA ARG A 64 -4.22 -2.16 -10.38
C ARG A 64 -2.86 -2.26 -9.72
N ILE A 65 -2.83 -1.98 -8.41
CA ILE A 65 -1.65 -2.21 -7.59
C ILE A 65 -1.53 -3.71 -7.28
N ALA A 66 -0.33 -4.26 -7.45
CA ALA A 66 0.04 -5.62 -7.10
C ALA A 66 1.17 -5.64 -6.07
N LYS A 67 1.46 -6.82 -5.49
CA LYS A 67 2.58 -7.09 -4.56
C LYS A 67 2.73 -5.99 -3.50
N CYS A 68 1.73 -5.84 -2.63
CA CYS A 68 1.80 -4.89 -1.51
C CYS A 68 3.05 -5.15 -0.67
N GLN A 69 3.82 -4.11 -0.33
CA GLN A 69 5.05 -4.28 0.46
C GLN A 69 4.80 -4.62 1.94
N LEU A 70 3.56 -4.44 2.42
CA LEU A 70 3.09 -4.94 3.72
C LEU A 70 2.41 -6.32 3.61
N GLY A 71 2.34 -6.94 2.42
CA GLY A 71 1.73 -8.26 2.24
C GLY A 71 0.19 -8.30 2.21
N LEU A 72 -0.47 -7.14 2.23
CA LEU A 72 -1.93 -7.06 2.44
C LEU A 72 -2.76 -7.50 1.23
N PHE A 73 -2.24 -7.38 0.01
CA PHE A 73 -2.94 -7.74 -1.23
C PHE A 73 -1.99 -7.90 -2.42
N GLY A 74 -2.50 -8.45 -3.53
CA GLY A 74 -1.83 -8.41 -4.83
C GLY A 74 -0.78 -9.49 -5.07
N HIS A 75 -0.86 -10.63 -4.38
CA HIS A 75 0.10 -11.75 -4.46
C HIS A 75 -0.41 -12.95 -5.28
N GLY A 76 -0.96 -12.70 -6.46
CA GLY A 76 -1.27 -13.74 -7.46
C GLY A 76 -2.46 -14.64 -7.09
N SER A 77 -2.29 -15.97 -7.24
CA SER A 77 -3.31 -17.01 -7.04
C SER A 77 -3.71 -17.24 -5.59
N VAL A 78 -3.02 -16.62 -4.62
CA VAL A 78 -3.44 -16.60 -3.22
C VAL A 78 -4.56 -15.58 -3.07
N LYS A 79 -5.79 -16.05 -2.82
CA LYS A 79 -6.90 -15.17 -2.45
C LYS A 79 -6.64 -14.56 -1.06
N GLY A 80 -6.48 -13.24 -1.00
CA GLY A 80 -6.39 -12.48 0.25
C GLY A 80 -4.98 -11.96 0.57
N LYS A 81 -4.76 -11.65 1.85
CA LYS A 81 -3.47 -11.18 2.38
C LYS A 81 -2.52 -12.37 2.56
N THR A 82 -1.24 -12.16 2.30
CA THR A 82 -0.17 -13.14 2.59
C THR A 82 0.42 -12.96 3.98
N VAL A 83 0.05 -11.88 4.68
CA VAL A 83 0.48 -11.62 6.06
C VAL A 83 -0.10 -12.67 7.00
N ALA A 84 0.78 -13.33 7.73
CA ALA A 84 0.43 -14.25 8.82
C ALA A 84 0.58 -13.54 10.17
N LYS A 85 -0.13 -14.03 11.20
CA LYS A 85 0.11 -13.58 12.57
C LYS A 85 1.52 -14.00 13.00
N ALA A 86 2.30 -13.04 13.52
CA ALA A 86 3.58 -13.36 14.16
C ALA A 86 3.35 -14.29 15.36
N SER A 87 4.22 -15.28 15.57
CA SER A 87 4.17 -16.19 16.72
C SER A 87 4.54 -15.50 18.04
N LEU A 88 5.39 -14.48 17.95
CA LEU A 88 5.81 -13.64 19.06
C LEU A 88 6.02 -12.21 18.56
N VAL A 89 5.56 -11.23 19.34
CA VAL A 89 5.83 -9.81 19.10
C VAL A 89 6.74 -9.31 20.20
N ALA A 90 7.91 -8.78 19.83
CA ALA A 90 8.82 -8.17 20.80
C ALA A 90 8.16 -6.93 21.43
N GLY A 91 8.33 -6.74 22.74
CA GLY A 91 7.70 -5.64 23.47
C GLY A 91 8.05 -4.24 22.92
N GLU A 92 9.28 -4.07 22.40
CA GLU A 92 9.70 -2.84 21.72
C GLU A 92 8.90 -2.59 20.44
N LEU A 93 8.67 -3.63 19.62
CA LEU A 93 7.87 -3.54 18.40
C LEU A 93 6.40 -3.25 18.72
N GLU A 94 5.83 -3.91 19.73
CA GLU A 94 4.46 -3.62 20.17
C GLU A 94 4.32 -2.16 20.64
N THR A 95 5.24 -1.69 21.48
CA THR A 95 5.25 -0.30 21.97
C THR A 95 5.34 0.68 20.81
N ALA A 96 6.22 0.40 19.84
CA ALA A 96 6.39 1.20 18.65
C ALA A 96 5.14 1.25 17.77
N ILE A 97 4.45 0.11 17.57
CA ILE A 97 3.20 0.05 16.82
C ILE A 97 2.12 0.86 17.54
N ARG A 98 1.91 0.62 18.84
CA ARG A 98 0.87 1.31 19.63
C ARG A 98 1.08 2.83 19.68
N ALA A 99 2.33 3.28 19.78
CA ALA A 99 2.65 4.71 19.76
C ALA A 99 2.43 5.37 18.38
N ALA A 100 2.46 4.59 17.30
CA ALA A 100 2.28 5.07 15.93
C ALA A 100 0.84 4.91 15.42
N MET A 101 -0.06 4.35 16.23
CA MET A 101 -1.48 4.19 15.89
C MET A 101 -2.23 5.53 15.95
N ASP A 102 -3.24 5.64 15.10
CA ASP A 102 -4.27 6.66 15.14
C ASP A 102 -5.60 5.97 15.43
N GLY A 103 -6.10 6.13 16.66
CA GLY A 103 -7.26 5.42 17.16
C GLY A 103 -7.04 3.90 17.23
N ASP A 104 -7.88 3.14 16.51
CA ASP A 104 -7.84 1.67 16.46
C ASP A 104 -6.97 1.11 15.31
N ARG A 105 -6.29 1.98 14.56
CA ARG A 105 -5.61 1.64 13.30
C ARG A 105 -4.21 2.22 13.23
N ILE A 106 -3.39 1.61 12.37
CA ILE A 106 -2.09 2.16 11.96
C ILE A 106 -2.13 2.44 10.45
N THR A 107 -1.55 3.56 10.01
CA THR A 107 -1.46 3.85 8.57
C THR A 107 -0.33 3.04 7.93
N CYS A 108 -0.38 2.83 6.61
CA CYS A 108 0.70 2.18 5.86
C CYS A 108 2.03 2.93 6.04
N LYS A 109 2.00 4.27 6.07
CA LYS A 109 3.17 5.11 6.31
C LYS A 109 3.73 4.89 7.71
N ALA A 110 2.88 4.96 8.74
CA ALA A 110 3.30 4.74 10.12
C ALA A 110 3.89 3.34 10.34
N ALA A 111 3.31 2.30 9.73
CA ALA A 111 3.87 0.96 9.78
C ALA A 111 5.25 0.86 9.11
N TRP A 112 5.49 1.59 8.01
CA TRP A 112 6.82 1.67 7.39
C TRP A 112 7.81 2.41 8.27
N ASP A 113 7.39 3.49 8.91
CA ASP A 113 8.24 4.28 9.80
C ASP A 113 8.68 3.49 11.03
N VAL A 114 7.78 2.65 11.58
CA VAL A 114 8.13 1.68 12.63
C VAL A 114 9.14 0.66 12.12
N ALA A 115 8.94 0.12 10.91
CA ALA A 115 9.86 -0.85 10.32
C ALA A 115 11.26 -0.25 10.13
N GLU A 116 11.34 0.97 9.59
CA GLU A 116 12.59 1.67 9.34
C GLU A 116 13.29 2.05 10.65
N ARG A 117 12.55 2.58 11.64
CA ARG A 117 13.10 2.95 12.95
C ARG A 117 13.67 1.75 13.72
N LEU A 118 13.06 0.58 13.61
CA LEU A 118 13.50 -0.64 14.29
C LEU A 118 14.39 -1.54 13.41
N ASN A 119 14.73 -1.09 12.20
CA ASN A 119 15.49 -1.87 11.22
C ASN A 119 14.89 -3.28 10.94
N LEU A 120 13.56 -3.34 10.82
CA LEU A 120 12.78 -4.54 10.54
C LEU A 120 12.26 -4.53 9.11
N LYS A 121 11.85 -5.69 8.59
CA LYS A 121 11.14 -5.73 7.31
C LYS A 121 9.73 -5.20 7.50
N ARG A 122 9.22 -4.48 6.50
CA ARG A 122 7.82 -3.99 6.45
C ARG A 122 6.81 -5.13 6.68
N LEU A 123 7.09 -6.31 6.11
CA LEU A 123 6.27 -7.50 6.31
C LEU A 123 6.22 -7.96 7.77
N ASP A 124 7.32 -7.87 8.51
CA ASP A 124 7.38 -8.29 9.92
C ASP A 124 6.51 -7.39 10.81
N VAL A 125 6.50 -6.07 10.53
CA VAL A 125 5.59 -5.12 11.19
C VAL A 125 4.13 -5.44 10.88
N ALA A 126 3.81 -5.80 9.64
CA ALA A 126 2.45 -6.22 9.28
C ALA A 126 2.04 -7.51 10.01
N CYS A 127 2.93 -8.49 10.11
CA CYS A 127 2.69 -9.73 10.86
C CYS A 127 2.47 -9.46 12.36
N ALA A 128 3.19 -8.51 12.93
CA ALA A 128 2.98 -8.06 14.31
C ALA A 128 1.63 -7.34 14.48
N CYS A 129 1.23 -6.48 13.54
CA CYS A 129 -0.10 -5.86 13.56
C CYS A 129 -1.22 -6.92 13.55
N GLU A 130 -1.08 -7.96 12.74
CA GLU A 130 -2.02 -9.09 12.70
C GLU A 130 -2.09 -9.88 14.02
N ALA A 131 -0.95 -10.08 14.69
CA ALA A 131 -0.88 -10.75 15.99
C ALA A 131 -1.52 -9.91 17.11
N LEU A 132 -1.32 -8.59 17.06
CA LEU A 132 -1.87 -7.61 18.02
C LEU A 132 -3.32 -7.20 17.71
N GLU A 133 -3.92 -7.75 16.65
CA GLU A 133 -5.26 -7.40 16.18
C GLU A 133 -5.43 -5.92 15.79
N VAL A 134 -4.33 -5.27 15.40
CA VAL A 134 -4.28 -3.89 14.91
C VAL A 134 -4.51 -3.87 13.41
N LYS A 135 -5.48 -3.05 12.95
CA LYS A 135 -5.81 -2.93 11.53
C LYS A 135 -4.91 -1.90 10.84
N ILE A 136 -4.41 -2.25 9.65
CA ILE A 136 -3.75 -1.27 8.77
C ILE A 136 -4.83 -0.54 7.97
N GLY A 137 -5.02 0.75 8.24
CA GLY A 137 -6.21 1.50 7.86
C GLY A 137 -6.11 2.31 6.56
N GLN A 138 -4.95 2.88 6.25
CA GLN A 138 -4.79 3.85 5.16
C GLN A 138 -3.58 3.51 4.29
N CYS A 139 -3.81 3.18 3.02
CA CYS A 139 -2.75 2.88 2.08
C CYS A 139 -2.11 4.18 1.54
N GLN A 140 -0.78 4.24 1.48
CA GLN A 140 -0.06 5.40 0.91
C GLN A 140 -0.38 5.63 -0.58
N LEU A 141 -0.72 4.57 -1.33
CA LEU A 141 -1.12 4.63 -2.74
C LEU A 141 -2.64 4.69 -2.93
N GLY A 142 -3.43 4.83 -1.87
CA GLY A 142 -4.90 4.91 -1.99
C GLY A 142 -5.62 3.58 -2.33
N ALA A 143 -4.96 2.43 -2.21
CA ALA A 143 -5.60 1.12 -2.50
C ALA A 143 -6.78 0.78 -1.56
N PHE A 144 -6.79 1.36 -0.36
CA PHE A 144 -7.85 1.28 0.64
C PHE A 144 -7.67 2.41 1.67
N GLY A 145 -8.73 2.69 2.45
CA GLY A 145 -8.70 3.72 3.49
C GLY A 145 -8.95 5.14 3.00
N SER A 146 -9.56 5.27 1.82
CA SER A 146 -10.19 6.48 1.28
C SER A 146 -11.54 6.72 1.93
#